data_AF-A0A3C0FCB5-F1
#
_entry.id   AF-A0A3C0FCB5-F1
#
_cell.length_a   1.000
_cell.length_b   1.000
_cell.length_c   1.000
_cell.angle_alpha   90.00
_cell.angle_beta   90.00
_cell.angle_gamma   90.00
#
_symmetry.space_group_name_H-M   'P 1'
#
loop_
_entity.id
_entity.type
_entity.pdbx_description
1 polymer ?
#
loop_
_entity_poly.entity_id
_entity_poly.type
_entity_poly.pdbx_seq_one_letter_code
_entity_poly.pdbx_strand_id
1 'polypeptide(L)'
;RLCGPLADRELAGAMVRVVSQQLALRRRRLQQGWVVCRTCRTLAPPRPGGTCGLCLDGEGRRRLDKARLLLSQVPWCALDRVQQEVPGLTAAEYRQVKEALAAQWESAYTRSVGNDARLAGQSASLLAMLHSGRPPGQGDPAGPLSQLPGSQAIPGPREKRRHRKK
;
A
#
# COMPACT_ATOMS: atom_id res chain seq x y z
N ARG A 1 -8.33 -31.59 -31.93
CA ARG A 1 -7.07 -31.71 -31.16
C ARG A 1 -5.94 -31.17 -32.03
N LEU A 2 -5.56 -29.90 -31.88
CA LEU A 2 -4.43 -29.31 -32.62
C LEU A 2 -3.28 -29.11 -31.62
N CYS A 3 -2.59 -30.21 -31.33
CA CYS A 3 -1.32 -30.22 -30.61
C CYS A 3 -0.40 -31.12 -31.43
N GLY A 4 0.29 -30.53 -32.40
CA GLY A 4 1.20 -31.23 -33.29
C GLY A 4 2.32 -30.29 -33.72
N PRO A 5 3.50 -30.81 -34.10
CA PRO A 5 4.72 -30.04 -34.31
C PRO A 5 4.61 -28.94 -35.39
N LEU A 6 3.63 -29.03 -36.29
CA LEU A 6 3.30 -27.98 -37.27
C LEU A 6 2.59 -26.78 -36.60
N ALA A 7 1.65 -27.03 -35.69
CA ALA A 7 0.99 -25.98 -34.92
C ALA A 7 1.98 -25.25 -33.99
N ASP A 8 2.99 -25.97 -33.47
CA ASP A 8 4.07 -25.38 -32.68
C ASP A 8 5.00 -24.48 -33.52
N ARG A 9 5.27 -24.85 -34.77
CA ARG A 9 6.06 -24.02 -35.69
C ARG A 9 5.34 -22.74 -36.10
N GLU A 10 4.03 -22.83 -36.38
CA GLU A 10 3.21 -21.66 -36.68
C GLU A 10 3.11 -20.71 -35.48
N LEU A 11 2.90 -21.26 -34.28
CA LEU A 11 2.90 -20.50 -33.03
C LEU A 11 4.26 -19.83 -32.78
N ALA A 12 5.36 -20.55 -32.99
CA ALA A 12 6.71 -20.00 -32.86
C ALA A 12 6.92 -18.82 -33.83
N GLY A 13 6.49 -18.96 -35.09
CA GLY A 13 6.54 -17.88 -36.07
C GLY A 13 5.67 -16.67 -35.71
N ALA A 14 4.51 -16.88 -35.10
CA ALA A 14 3.67 -15.81 -34.56
C ALA A 14 4.35 -15.11 -33.37
N MET A 15 4.92 -15.86 -32.43
CA MET A 15 5.63 -15.30 -31.27
C MET A 15 6.83 -14.46 -31.68
N VAL A 16 7.65 -14.92 -32.63
CA VAL A 16 8.81 -14.16 -33.12
C VAL A 16 8.38 -12.81 -33.70
N ARG A 17 7.27 -12.76 -34.47
CA ARG A 17 6.72 -11.51 -35.01
C ARG A 17 6.23 -10.57 -33.91
N VAL A 18 5.52 -11.07 -32.92
CA VAL A 18 5.06 -10.26 -31.78
C VAL A 18 6.25 -9.70 -31.00
N VAL A 19 7.25 -10.54 -30.71
CA VAL A 19 8.45 -10.11 -29.96
C VAL A 19 9.25 -9.07 -30.75
N SER A 20 9.45 -9.26 -32.06
CA SER A 20 10.21 -8.30 -32.88
C SER A 20 9.50 -6.94 -32.96
N GLN A 21 8.17 -6.92 -33.10
CA GLN A 21 7.35 -5.71 -33.06
C GLN A 21 7.46 -5.00 -31.70
N GLN A 22 7.36 -5.74 -30.59
CA GLN A 22 7.51 -5.18 -29.25
C GLN A 22 8.90 -4.58 -29.02
N LEU A 23 9.97 -5.23 -29.51
CA LEU A 23 11.32 -4.71 -29.43
C LEU A 23 11.50 -3.43 -30.26
N ALA A 24 10.94 -3.38 -31.48
CA ALA A 24 10.97 -2.19 -32.32
C ALA A 24 10.23 -1.02 -31.66
N LEU A 25 9.04 -1.26 -31.12
CA LEU A 25 8.28 -0.25 -30.37
C LEU A 25 9.03 0.25 -29.15
N ARG A 26 9.67 -0.66 -28.40
CA ARG A 26 10.49 -0.30 -27.23
C ARG A 26 11.66 0.60 -27.62
N ARG A 27 12.40 0.26 -28.68
CA ARG A 27 13.52 1.08 -29.19
C ARG A 27 13.03 2.46 -29.62
N ARG A 28 11.93 2.53 -30.36
CA ARG A 28 11.34 3.81 -30.81
C ARG A 28 10.95 4.69 -29.62
N ARG A 29 10.29 4.13 -28.60
CA ARG A 29 9.90 4.88 -27.40
C ARG A 29 11.12 5.39 -26.62
N LEU A 30 12.17 4.57 -26.50
CA LEU A 30 13.43 5.01 -25.87
C LEU A 30 14.07 6.19 -26.63
N GLN A 31 14.06 6.16 -27.97
CA GLN A 31 14.53 7.27 -28.80
C GLN A 31 13.67 8.54 -28.64
N GLN A 32 12.39 8.38 -28.30
CA GLN A 32 11.47 9.48 -27.99
C GLN A 32 11.60 9.98 -26.53
N GLY A 33 12.63 9.56 -25.80
CA GLY A 33 12.88 10.01 -24.43
C GLY A 33 12.04 9.30 -23.36
N TRP A 34 11.37 8.20 -23.69
CA TRP A 34 10.75 7.37 -22.65
C TRP A 34 11.82 6.74 -21.77
N VAL A 35 11.53 6.61 -20.47
CA VAL A 35 12.47 6.10 -19.48
C VAL A 35 11.98 4.79 -18.89
N VAL A 36 12.91 3.95 -18.47
CA VAL A 36 12.60 2.69 -17.77
C VAL A 36 12.29 3.01 -16.31
N CYS A 37 11.12 2.60 -15.83
CA CYS A 37 10.74 2.74 -14.43
C CYS A 37 11.75 2.07 -13.51
N ARG A 38 12.25 2.79 -12.50
CA ARG A 38 13.23 2.25 -11.54
C ARG A 38 12.67 1.09 -10.70
N THR A 39 11.35 1.09 -10.44
CA THR A 39 10.68 0.10 -9.60
C THR A 39 10.25 -1.14 -10.36
N CYS A 40 9.42 -1.00 -11.40
CA CYS A 40 8.83 -2.15 -12.11
C CYS A 40 9.49 -2.45 -13.47
N ARG A 41 10.48 -1.65 -13.90
CA ARG A 41 11.17 -1.77 -15.20
C ARG A 41 10.27 -1.63 -16.44
N THR A 42 9.01 -1.25 -16.27
CA THR A 42 8.13 -0.88 -17.39
C THR A 42 8.59 0.42 -18.03
N LEU A 43 8.46 0.52 -19.35
CA LEU A 43 8.78 1.74 -20.09
C LEU A 43 7.65 2.77 -19.90
N ALA A 44 8.00 3.97 -19.45
CA ALA A 44 7.05 5.03 -19.13
C ALA A 44 7.46 6.37 -19.76
N PRO A 45 6.51 7.30 -19.97
CA PRO A 45 6.83 8.67 -20.35
C PRO A 45 7.80 9.30 -19.34
N PRO A 46 8.65 10.25 -19.77
CA PRO A 46 9.58 10.92 -18.88
C PRO A 46 8.82 11.64 -17.76
N ARG A 47 9.18 11.32 -16.52
CA ARG A 47 8.65 11.94 -15.30
C ARG A 47 9.81 12.17 -14.31
N PRO A 48 9.72 13.21 -13.46
CA PRO A 48 10.69 13.42 -12.40
C PRO A 48 10.78 12.18 -11.50
N GLY A 49 12.00 11.79 -11.13
CA GLY A 49 12.27 10.62 -10.28
C GLY A 49 12.38 9.27 -11.03
N GLY A 50 11.96 9.18 -12.29
CA GLY A 50 12.10 7.95 -13.09
C GLY A 50 11.22 6.77 -12.64
N THR A 51 10.10 7.07 -11.97
CA THR A 51 9.10 6.09 -11.53
C THR A 51 7.83 6.25 -12.36
N CYS A 52 7.20 5.14 -12.78
CA CYS A 52 5.98 5.19 -13.56
C CYS A 52 4.76 5.60 -12.69
N GLY A 53 3.71 6.12 -13.32
CA GLY A 53 2.49 6.53 -12.62
C GLY A 53 1.89 5.42 -11.75
N LEU A 54 1.81 4.19 -12.27
CA LEU A 54 1.29 3.05 -11.51
C LEU A 54 2.08 2.76 -10.23
N CYS A 55 3.42 2.86 -10.27
CA CYS A 55 4.24 2.65 -9.10
C CYS A 55 4.13 3.81 -8.10
N LEU A 56 4.04 5.05 -8.58
CA LEU A 56 3.80 6.23 -7.72
C LEU A 56 2.45 6.15 -7.02
N ASP A 57 1.39 5.83 -7.78
CA ASP A 57 0.03 5.66 -7.24
C ASP A 57 -0.01 4.50 -6.25
N GLY A 58 0.67 3.39 -6.57
CA GLY A 58 0.78 2.23 -5.69
C GLY A 58 1.52 2.55 -4.39
N GLU A 59 2.57 3.36 -4.44
CA GLU A 59 3.30 3.82 -3.27
C GLU A 59 2.44 4.75 -2.39
N GLY A 60 1.71 5.69 -3.01
CA GLY A 60 0.76 6.56 -2.31
C GLY A 60 -0.34 5.75 -1.60
N ARG A 61 -0.93 4.77 -2.29
CA ARG A 61 -1.93 3.86 -1.68
C ARG A 61 -1.37 3.10 -0.48
N ARG A 62 -0.19 2.49 -0.63
CA ARG A 62 0.47 1.77 0.49
C ARG A 62 0.74 2.68 1.68
N ARG A 63 1.11 3.93 1.42
CA ARG A 63 1.33 4.94 2.45
C ARG A 63 0.03 5.23 3.22
N LEU A 64 -1.06 5.48 2.49
CA LEU A 64 -2.39 5.70 3.06
C LEU A 64 -2.89 4.48 3.84
N ASP A 65 -2.70 3.28 3.32
CA ASP A 65 -3.08 2.03 3.99
C ASP A 65 -2.32 1.84 5.30
N LYS A 66 -1.00 2.14 5.31
CA LYS A 66 -0.18 2.09 6.53
C LYS A 66 -0.66 3.12 7.56
N ALA A 67 -0.93 4.36 7.13
CA ALA A 67 -1.47 5.40 8.00
C ALA A 67 -2.83 5.00 8.59
N ARG A 68 -3.72 4.43 7.77
CA ARG A 68 -5.04 3.95 8.20
C ARG A 68 -4.92 2.83 9.22
N LEU A 69 -4.05 1.85 8.99
CA LEU A 69 -3.81 0.77 9.93
C LEU A 69 -3.32 1.32 11.28
N LEU A 70 -2.35 2.22 11.27
CA LEU A 70 -1.81 2.83 12.48
C LEU A 70 -2.89 3.64 13.23
N LEU A 71 -3.63 4.52 12.54
CA LEU A 71 -4.68 5.33 13.16
C LEU A 71 -5.88 4.51 13.64
N SER A 72 -6.12 3.32 13.08
CA SER A 72 -7.14 2.41 13.60
C SER A 72 -6.78 1.80 14.96
N GLN A 73 -5.48 1.71 15.27
CA GLN A 73 -4.97 1.21 16.55
C GLN A 73 -4.75 2.34 17.57
N VAL A 74 -4.29 3.50 17.11
CA VAL A 74 -4.01 4.69 17.92
C VAL A 74 -4.65 5.96 17.33
N PRO A 75 -5.99 6.10 17.39
CA PRO A 75 -6.73 7.23 16.76
C PRO A 75 -6.35 8.62 17.26
N TRP A 76 -5.85 8.70 18.48
CA TRP A 76 -5.41 9.94 19.12
C TRP A 76 -4.05 10.43 18.62
N CYS A 77 -3.31 9.62 17.84
CA CYS A 77 -1.96 9.92 17.42
C CYS A 77 -1.90 11.15 16.49
N ALA A 78 -1.01 12.10 16.81
CA ALA A 78 -0.81 13.34 16.05
C ALA A 78 -0.01 13.11 14.76
N LEU A 79 -0.16 14.03 13.80
CA LEU A 79 0.44 13.91 12.46
C LEU A 79 1.96 13.69 12.50
N ASP A 80 2.67 14.44 13.34
CA ASP A 80 4.12 14.36 13.51
C ASP A 80 4.59 12.95 13.90
N ARG A 81 3.86 12.30 14.82
CA ARG A 81 4.12 10.93 15.25
C ARG A 81 3.78 9.92 14.16
N VAL A 82 2.68 10.11 13.44
CA VAL A 82 2.34 9.23 12.31
C VAL A 82 3.37 9.35 11.18
N GLN A 83 3.90 10.55 10.93
CA GLN A 83 4.93 10.78 9.91
C GLN A 83 6.26 10.11 10.22
N GLN A 84 6.61 9.91 11.50
CA GLN A 84 7.79 9.13 11.90
C GLN A 84 7.69 7.67 11.42
N GLU A 85 6.48 7.10 11.47
CA GLU A 85 6.22 5.73 11.01
C GLU A 85 5.88 5.64 9.52
N VAL A 86 5.30 6.71 8.96
CA VAL A 86 4.83 6.80 7.58
C VAL A 86 5.45 8.02 6.90
N PRO A 87 6.72 7.91 6.45
CA PRO A 87 7.41 9.02 5.81
C PRO A 87 6.70 9.49 4.53
N GLY A 88 6.68 10.80 4.33
CA GLY A 88 6.05 11.43 3.17
C GLY A 88 4.52 11.52 3.24
N LEU A 89 3.90 11.19 4.38
CA LEU A 89 2.46 11.42 4.60
C LEU A 89 2.20 12.92 4.75
N THR A 90 1.32 13.46 3.92
CA THR A 90 0.96 14.89 3.96
C THR A 90 -0.16 15.15 4.98
N ALA A 91 -0.31 16.41 5.41
CA ALA A 91 -1.40 16.82 6.30
C ALA A 91 -2.79 16.62 5.67
N ALA A 92 -2.90 16.74 4.34
CA ALA A 92 -4.15 16.48 3.63
C ALA A 92 -4.50 14.98 3.65
N GLU A 93 -3.54 14.11 3.32
CA GLU A 93 -3.69 12.66 3.39
C GLU A 93 -4.04 12.17 4.80
N TYR A 94 -3.38 12.72 5.83
CA TYR A 94 -3.68 12.40 7.22
C TYR A 94 -5.12 12.76 7.62
N ARG A 95 -5.60 13.97 7.26
CA ARG A 95 -6.98 14.39 7.52
C ARG A 95 -7.97 13.48 6.80
N GLN A 96 -7.73 13.18 5.53
CA GLN A 96 -8.55 12.27 4.75
C GLN A 96 -8.68 10.89 5.41
N VAL A 97 -7.57 10.34 5.91
CA VAL A 97 -7.59 9.04 6.62
C VAL A 97 -8.39 9.14 7.92
N LYS A 98 -8.21 10.22 8.70
CA LYS A 98 -8.97 10.43 9.94
C LYS A 98 -10.47 10.56 9.69
N GLU A 99 -10.87 11.34 8.70
CA GLU A 99 -12.28 11.53 8.31
C GLU A 99 -12.91 10.20 7.85
N ALA A 100 -12.19 9.43 7.04
CA ALA A 100 -12.66 8.12 6.59
C ALA A 100 -12.84 7.13 7.76
N LEU A 101 -11.93 7.12 8.74
CA LEU A 101 -12.05 6.30 9.94
C LEU A 101 -13.21 6.77 10.84
N ALA A 102 -13.38 8.07 11.02
CA ALA A 102 -14.50 8.63 11.78
C ALA A 102 -15.83 8.21 11.17
N ALA A 103 -16.02 8.41 9.86
CA ALA A 103 -17.23 8.00 9.16
C ALA A 103 -17.49 6.48 9.26
N GLN A 104 -16.42 5.67 9.19
CA GLN A 104 -16.52 4.22 9.35
C GLN A 104 -17.01 3.83 10.76
N TRP A 105 -16.48 4.44 11.80
CA TRP A 105 -16.85 4.15 13.19
C TRP A 105 -18.22 4.72 13.56
N GLU A 106 -18.60 5.88 13.04
CA GLU A 106 -19.95 6.42 13.19
C GLU A 106 -21.00 5.49 12.54
N SER A 107 -20.70 5.00 11.34
CA SER A 107 -21.54 3.99 10.67
C SER A 107 -21.60 2.67 11.45
N ALA A 108 -20.53 2.27 12.13
CA ALA A 108 -20.51 1.07 12.96
C ALA A 108 -21.32 1.27 14.24
N TYR A 109 -21.14 2.43 14.90
CA TYR A 109 -21.89 2.84 16.07
C TYR A 109 -23.38 2.78 15.79
N THR A 110 -23.86 3.53 14.80
CA THR A 110 -25.28 3.61 14.45
C THR A 110 -25.92 2.26 14.16
N ARG A 111 -25.22 1.33 13.50
CA ARG A 111 -25.71 -0.06 13.30
C ARG A 111 -25.78 -0.90 14.57
N SER A 112 -24.88 -0.64 15.51
CA SER A 112 -24.79 -1.40 16.77
C SER A 112 -25.70 -0.87 17.89
N VAL A 113 -26.12 0.40 17.82
CA VAL A 113 -27.07 0.97 18.78
C VAL A 113 -28.37 0.16 18.75
N GLY A 114 -28.75 -0.41 19.90
CA GLY A 114 -29.94 -1.25 20.07
C GLY A 114 -29.75 -2.75 19.79
N ASN A 115 -28.65 -3.14 19.15
CA ASN A 115 -28.37 -4.55 18.81
C ASN A 115 -27.20 -5.14 19.63
N ASP A 116 -26.14 -4.35 19.85
CA ASP A 116 -24.96 -4.78 20.60
C ASP A 116 -24.33 -3.60 21.34
N ALA A 117 -24.65 -3.51 22.64
CA ALA A 117 -24.17 -2.43 23.51
C ALA A 117 -22.63 -2.40 23.64
N ARG A 118 -21.95 -3.55 23.50
CA ARG A 118 -20.49 -3.63 23.61
C ARG A 118 -19.83 -3.01 22.39
N LEU A 119 -20.31 -3.34 21.18
CA LEU A 119 -19.81 -2.76 19.93
C LEU A 119 -20.12 -1.27 19.82
N ALA A 120 -21.29 -0.84 20.30
CA ALA A 120 -21.66 0.57 20.37
C ALA A 120 -20.70 1.34 21.30
N GLY A 121 -20.43 0.83 22.50
CA GLY A 121 -19.48 1.44 23.43
C GLY A 121 -18.05 1.54 22.86
N GLN A 122 -17.58 0.50 22.17
CA GLN A 122 -16.27 0.52 21.51
C GLN A 122 -16.19 1.57 20.40
N SER A 123 -17.20 1.65 19.54
CA SER A 123 -17.24 2.60 18.43
C SER A 123 -17.31 4.05 18.92
N ALA A 124 -18.12 4.30 19.96
CA ALA A 124 -18.21 5.62 20.60
C ALA A 124 -16.88 6.06 21.25
N SER A 125 -16.19 5.14 21.92
CA SER A 125 -14.86 5.39 22.51
C SER A 125 -13.82 5.75 21.44
N LEU A 126 -13.79 5.00 20.33
CA LEU A 126 -12.88 5.29 19.20
C LEU A 126 -13.13 6.65 18.56
N LEU A 127 -14.39 7.02 18.36
CA LEU A 127 -14.78 8.36 17.88
C LEU A 127 -14.31 9.45 18.83
N ALA A 128 -14.56 9.30 20.13
CA ALA A 128 -14.15 10.27 21.14
C ALA A 128 -12.63 10.47 21.17
N MET A 129 -11.85 9.40 21.04
CA MET A 129 -10.39 9.47 20.99
C MET A 129 -9.87 10.18 19.73
N LEU A 130 -10.50 9.95 18.57
CA LEU A 130 -10.08 10.55 17.31
C LEU A 130 -10.31 12.07 17.30
N HIS A 131 -11.43 12.52 17.87
CA HIS A 131 -11.81 13.93 17.99
C HIS A 131 -11.04 14.66 19.10
N SER A 132 -10.85 14.04 20.26
CA SER A 132 -10.14 14.66 21.38
C SER A 132 -8.62 14.70 21.17
N GLY A 133 -8.07 13.81 20.34
CA GLY A 133 -6.62 13.65 20.19
C GLY A 133 -5.95 13.15 21.47
N ARG A 134 -6.71 12.57 22.42
CA ARG A 134 -6.18 12.09 23.69
C ARG A 134 -6.30 10.56 23.83
N PRO A 135 -5.25 9.89 24.34
CA PRO A 135 -5.33 8.48 24.70
C PRO A 135 -6.34 8.23 25.83
N PRO A 136 -6.92 7.03 25.89
CA PRO A 136 -7.80 6.63 26.98
C PRO A 136 -6.96 6.43 28.25
N GLY A 137 -7.29 7.15 29.33
CA GLY A 137 -6.68 6.95 30.65
C GLY A 137 -5.37 7.70 30.94
N GLN A 138 -4.93 8.62 30.07
CA GLN A 138 -3.75 9.46 30.31
C GLN A 138 -4.15 10.88 30.72
N GLY A 139 -3.99 11.20 32.01
CA GLY A 139 -3.22 12.40 32.35
C GLY A 139 -1.77 12.11 31.97
N ASP A 140 -1.09 13.07 31.34
CA ASP A 140 0.28 12.99 30.80
C ASP A 140 1.31 12.23 31.69
N PRO A 141 2.39 11.62 31.12
CA PRO A 141 3.15 12.15 29.98
C PRO A 141 3.70 11.16 28.91
N ALA A 142 3.98 11.74 27.75
CA ALA A 142 4.87 11.35 26.66
C ALA A 142 5.79 10.11 26.85
N GLY A 143 5.40 8.98 26.27
CA GLY A 143 6.26 7.82 26.02
C GLY A 143 6.35 7.46 24.52
N PRO A 144 7.48 6.90 24.02
CA PRO A 144 7.62 6.50 22.62
C PRO A 144 6.70 5.31 22.26
N LEU A 145 6.12 5.35 21.05
CA LEU A 145 5.14 4.39 20.50
C LEU A 145 5.68 2.96 20.26
N SER A 146 6.94 2.69 20.61
CA SER A 146 7.64 1.41 20.39
C SER A 146 7.09 0.22 21.18
N GLN A 147 6.06 0.43 22.02
CA GLN A 147 5.52 -0.58 22.94
C GLN A 147 4.12 -1.11 22.54
N LEU A 148 3.67 -0.87 21.31
CA LEU A 148 2.44 -1.52 20.83
C LEU A 148 2.70 -3.02 20.57
N PRO A 149 1.89 -3.93 21.16
CA PRO A 149 2.02 -5.37 20.92
C PRO A 149 1.50 -5.68 19.50
N GLY A 150 2.42 -5.84 18.54
CA GLY A 150 2.04 -6.15 17.16
C GLY A 150 3.14 -6.01 16.11
N SER A 151 4.29 -5.40 16.44
CA SER A 151 5.44 -5.34 15.53
C SER A 151 6.24 -6.65 15.53
N GLN A 152 5.61 -7.74 15.08
CA GLN A 152 6.37 -8.90 14.63
C GLN A 152 6.68 -8.72 13.15
N ALA A 153 7.97 -8.55 12.86
CA ALA A 153 8.51 -8.49 11.53
C ALA A 153 8.05 -9.68 10.69
N ILE A 154 7.47 -9.39 9.52
CA ILE A 154 7.16 -10.39 8.50
C ILE A 154 8.49 -11.06 8.10
N PRO A 155 8.68 -12.37 8.31
CA PRO A 155 9.89 -13.04 7.85
C PRO A 155 9.90 -13.06 6.33
N GLY A 156 10.97 -12.51 5.75
CA GLY A 156 11.22 -12.53 4.30
C GLY A 156 11.27 -13.96 3.74
N PRO A 157 11.04 -14.13 2.42
CA PRO A 157 10.97 -15.43 1.80
C PRO A 157 12.30 -16.18 1.92
N ARG A 158 12.27 -17.36 2.56
CA ARG A 158 13.39 -18.30 2.65
C ARG A 158 13.84 -18.72 1.25
N GLU A 159 15.00 -18.23 0.84
CA GLU A 159 15.70 -18.61 -0.37
C GLU A 159 16.19 -20.06 -0.26
N LYS A 160 15.49 -21.00 -0.91
CA LYS A 160 15.89 -22.40 -0.97
C LYS A 160 17.13 -22.54 -1.85
N ARG A 161 18.32 -22.52 -1.24
CA ARG A 161 19.58 -22.97 -1.87
C ARG A 161 19.43 -24.42 -2.33
N ARG A 162 19.33 -24.63 -3.64
CA ARG A 162 19.48 -25.95 -4.26
C ARG A 162 20.97 -26.30 -4.26
N HIS A 163 21.36 -27.25 -3.41
CA HIS A 163 22.63 -27.95 -3.56
C HIS A 163 22.56 -28.89 -4.76
N ARG A 164 23.39 -28.61 -5.77
CA ARG A 164 23.68 -29.49 -6.91
C ARG A 164 24.79 -30.44 -6.48
N LYS A 165 24.47 -31.71 -6.22
CA LYS A 165 25.48 -32.77 -6.14
C LYS A 165 25.91 -33.15 -7.57
N LYS A 166 27.22 -33.27 -7.73
CA LYS A 166 27.90 -33.86 -8.88
C LYS A 166 27.61 -35.34 -8.97
#